data_AF-A0A2T1NEU3-F1
#
_entry.id   AF-A0A2T1NEU3-F1
#
_cell.length_a   1.000
_cell.length_b   1.000
_cell.length_c   1.000
_cell.angle_alpha   90.00
_cell.angle_beta   90.00
_cell.angle_gamma   90.00
#
_symmetry.space_group_name_H-M   'P 1'
#
loop_
_entity.id
_entity.type
_entity.pdbx_description
1 polymer ?
#
loop_
_entity_poly.entity_id
_entity_poly.type
_entity_poly.pdbx_seq_one_letter_code
_entity_poly.pdbx_strand_id
1 'polypeptide(L)'
;MRIFLLLLILTLTFSCATRNIKYDRNKILKKYSAEYKMFVDNEKMDLETVFLDKHNIENIRIDKRTKELKISQIRSTELFEMKNLNLDSLSAGQRGWDKKKIELIIIDGIPLTDSLKEKTKIDPNAIKSFTILSQEKMKNMTLCRGYDGDLILITTK
;
A
#
# COMPACT_ATOMS: atom_id res chain seq x y z
N MET A 1 -1.10 3.00 53.49
CA MET A 1 -1.58 3.87 52.40
C MET A 1 -0.56 4.13 51.29
N ARG A 2 0.75 4.32 51.55
CA ARG A 2 1.74 4.61 50.49
C ARG A 2 1.95 3.50 49.45
N ILE A 3 1.92 2.23 49.88
CA ILE A 3 2.11 1.05 49.01
C ILE A 3 0.95 0.84 48.02
N PHE A 4 -0.29 1.08 48.46
CA PHE A 4 -1.46 0.98 47.59
C PHE A 4 -1.44 2.03 46.48
N LEU A 5 -0.97 3.25 46.77
CA LEU A 5 -0.80 4.30 45.77
C LEU A 5 0.27 3.93 44.73
N LEU A 6 1.38 3.33 45.19
CA LEU A 6 2.48 2.84 44.34
C LEU A 6 2.02 1.70 43.42
N LEU A 7 1.22 0.77 43.92
CA LEU A 7 0.60 -0.30 43.14
C LEU A 7 -0.42 0.25 42.12
N LEU A 8 -1.20 1.27 42.47
CA LEU A 8 -2.16 1.91 41.56
C LEU A 8 -1.45 2.68 40.42
N ILE A 9 -0.32 3.33 40.71
CA ILE A 9 0.50 4.03 39.71
C ILE A 9 1.19 3.03 38.77
N LEU A 10 1.69 1.89 39.29
CA LEU A 10 2.22 0.83 38.45
C LEU A 10 1.14 0.26 37.52
N THR A 11 -0.05 -0.08 38.02
CA THR A 11 -1.08 -0.67 37.16
C THR A 11 -1.61 0.30 36.10
N LEU A 12 -1.66 1.61 36.39
CA LEU A 12 -2.01 2.65 35.41
C LEU A 12 -0.95 2.83 34.31
N THR A 13 0.34 2.62 34.59
CA THR A 13 1.41 2.72 33.58
C THR A 13 1.54 1.48 32.69
N PHE A 14 1.08 0.32 33.15
CA PHE A 14 1.08 -0.94 32.39
C PHE A 14 -0.23 -1.21 31.63
N SER A 15 -1.32 -0.50 31.94
CA SER A 15 -2.61 -0.68 31.27
C SER A 15 -2.62 -0.04 29.87
N CYS A 16 -2.55 -0.90 28.85
CA CYS A 16 -2.77 -0.62 27.41
C CYS A 16 -1.69 0.16 26.64
N ALA A 17 -0.42 -0.20 26.80
CA ALA A 17 0.65 0.20 25.86
C ALA A 17 0.48 -0.43 24.47
N THR A 18 0.00 -1.67 24.41
CA THR A 18 -0.23 -2.41 23.16
C THR A 18 -1.73 -2.58 22.89
N ARG A 19 -2.14 -2.47 21.62
CA ARG A 19 -3.47 -2.93 21.17
C ARG A 19 -3.43 -3.60 19.79
N ASN A 20 -4.39 -4.47 19.53
CA ASN A 20 -4.64 -5.01 18.20
C ASN A 20 -5.70 -4.21 17.46
N ILE A 21 -5.56 -4.06 16.14
CA ILE A 21 -6.57 -3.42 15.28
C ILE A 21 -6.84 -4.29 14.05
N LYS A 22 -7.99 -4.06 13.40
CA LYS A 22 -8.29 -4.65 12.09
C LYS A 22 -7.50 -3.93 11.00
N TYR A 23 -7.15 -4.64 9.94
CA TYR A 23 -6.53 -4.06 8.75
C TYR A 23 -7.50 -3.12 8.02
N ASP A 24 -7.10 -1.87 7.91
CA ASP A 24 -7.72 -0.84 7.09
C ASP A 24 -6.61 0.15 6.74
N ARG A 25 -6.06 0.01 5.52
CA ARG A 25 -4.89 0.78 5.09
C ARG A 25 -5.11 2.28 5.23
N ASN A 26 -6.26 2.79 4.78
CA ASN A 26 -6.56 4.22 4.81
C ASN A 26 -6.65 4.76 6.24
N LYS A 27 -7.31 4.02 7.15
CA LYS A 27 -7.35 4.40 8.58
C LYS A 27 -5.99 4.32 9.23
N ILE A 28 -5.17 3.34 8.86
CA ILE A 28 -3.82 3.16 9.39
C ILE A 28 -2.93 4.33 8.97
N LEU A 29 -2.88 4.63 7.67
CA LEU A 29 -2.08 5.73 7.15
C LEU A 29 -2.48 7.06 7.78
N LYS A 30 -3.77 7.40 7.74
CA LYS A 30 -4.29 8.65 8.30
C LYS A 30 -3.91 8.88 9.78
N LYS A 31 -3.81 7.80 10.57
CA LYS A 31 -3.63 7.90 12.02
C LYS A 31 -2.19 7.70 12.48
N TYR A 32 -1.39 6.94 11.74
CA TYR A 32 -0.10 6.46 12.24
C TYR A 32 1.09 6.78 11.32
N SER A 33 0.91 7.12 10.04
CA SER A 33 2.04 7.30 9.10
C SER A 33 3.04 8.38 9.54
N ALA A 34 2.56 9.46 10.14
CA ALA A 34 3.41 10.56 10.58
C ALA A 34 4.28 10.25 11.82
N GLU A 35 3.83 9.35 12.70
CA GLU A 35 4.41 9.20 14.03
C GLU A 35 4.95 7.81 14.35
N TYR A 36 4.51 6.79 13.63
CA TYR A 36 4.81 5.40 13.95
C TYR A 36 5.75 4.79 12.92
N LYS A 37 6.70 3.99 13.40
CA LYS A 37 7.49 3.11 12.56
C LYS A 37 6.64 1.90 12.18
N MET A 38 6.51 1.64 10.90
CA MET A 38 5.69 0.55 10.37
C MET A 38 6.56 -0.63 9.98
N PHE A 39 6.11 -1.83 10.36
CA PHE A 39 6.78 -3.08 10.07
C PHE A 39 5.78 -4.08 9.49
N VAL A 40 6.23 -4.85 8.50
CA VAL A 40 5.54 -6.01 7.94
C VAL A 40 6.47 -7.20 8.15
N ASP A 41 6.01 -8.23 8.88
CA ASP A 41 6.83 -9.41 9.22
C ASP A 41 8.22 -9.08 9.82
N ASN A 42 8.27 -8.01 10.63
CA ASN A 42 9.47 -7.43 11.25
C ASN A 42 10.42 -6.67 10.31
N GLU A 43 10.14 -6.60 9.01
CA GLU A 43 10.84 -5.71 8.10
C GLU A 43 10.23 -4.31 8.17
N LYS A 44 11.06 -3.28 8.33
CA LYS A 44 10.59 -1.90 8.33
C LYS A 44 10.16 -1.52 6.90
N MET A 45 8.92 -1.08 6.75
CA MET A 45 8.34 -0.74 5.46
C MET A 45 7.61 0.61 5.51
N ASP A 46 7.50 1.25 4.34
CA ASP A 46 6.67 2.42 4.15
C ASP A 46 5.30 2.00 3.60
N LEU A 47 4.26 2.00 4.45
CA LEU A 47 2.92 1.59 4.03
C LEU A 47 2.28 2.57 3.03
N GLU A 48 2.81 3.78 2.85
CA GLU A 48 2.32 4.71 1.83
C GLU A 48 2.57 4.17 0.41
N THR A 49 3.62 3.38 0.23
CA THR A 49 3.98 2.76 -1.05
C THR A 49 3.86 1.23 -1.06
N VAL A 50 3.42 0.61 0.04
CA VAL A 50 3.20 -0.83 0.13
C VAL A 50 1.71 -1.18 0.15
N PHE A 51 1.32 -2.09 -0.74
CA PHE A 51 -0.04 -2.58 -0.90
C PHE A 51 -0.10 -4.08 -0.57
N LEU A 52 -0.71 -4.44 0.57
CA LEU A 52 -0.79 -5.81 1.07
C LEU A 52 -2.18 -6.43 0.82
N ASP A 53 -2.25 -7.76 0.65
CA ASP A 53 -3.53 -8.46 0.62
C ASP A 53 -4.14 -8.51 2.03
N LYS A 54 -5.29 -7.85 2.18
CA LYS A 54 -6.03 -7.82 3.45
C LYS A 54 -6.38 -9.20 3.99
N HIS A 55 -6.54 -10.20 3.12
CA HIS A 55 -6.90 -11.56 3.52
C HIS A 55 -5.69 -12.37 4.01
N ASN A 56 -4.48 -11.89 3.74
CA ASN A 56 -3.25 -12.47 4.23
C ASN A 56 -2.73 -11.78 5.50
N ILE A 57 -3.50 -10.87 6.10
CA ILE A 57 -3.13 -10.23 7.37
C ILE A 57 -3.65 -11.06 8.54
N GLU A 58 -2.74 -11.57 9.36
CA GLU A 58 -3.08 -12.31 10.58
C GLU A 58 -3.48 -11.33 11.69
N ASN A 59 -2.61 -10.36 11.97
CA ASN A 59 -2.85 -9.38 13.02
C ASN A 59 -2.13 -8.05 12.74
N ILE A 60 -2.58 -7.01 13.44
CA ILE A 60 -1.88 -5.72 13.48
C ILE A 60 -1.79 -5.27 14.92
N ARG A 61 -0.56 -5.13 15.39
CA ARG A 61 -0.24 -4.73 16.75
C ARG A 61 0.33 -3.31 16.75
N ILE A 62 -0.26 -2.44 17.56
CA ILE A 62 0.25 -1.09 17.81
C ILE A 62 0.86 -1.07 19.20
N ASP A 63 2.12 -0.66 19.28
CA ASP A 63 2.80 -0.32 20.52
C ASP A 63 2.92 1.20 20.62
N LYS A 64 2.18 1.80 21.55
CA LYS A 64 2.18 3.26 21.78
C LYS A 64 3.45 3.75 22.46
N ARG A 65 4.15 2.87 23.21
CA ARG A 65 5.35 3.22 23.96
C ARG A 65 6.54 3.33 23.01
N THR A 66 6.68 2.37 22.10
CA THR A 66 7.76 2.38 21.09
C THR A 66 7.38 3.14 19.82
N LYS A 67 6.10 3.54 19.69
CA LYS A 67 5.51 4.09 18.45
C LYS A 67 5.75 3.16 17.26
N GLU A 68 5.43 1.88 17.44
CA GLU A 68 5.56 0.87 16.40
C GLU A 68 4.19 0.33 16.00
N LEU A 69 3.99 0.16 14.69
CA LEU A 69 2.87 -0.58 14.13
C LEU A 69 3.44 -1.79 13.41
N LYS A 70 3.09 -2.99 13.87
CA LYS A 70 3.55 -4.26 13.32
C LYS A 70 2.38 -4.99 12.68
N ILE A 71 2.53 -5.31 11.40
CA ILE A 71 1.61 -6.13 10.61
C ILE A 71 2.25 -7.50 10.50
N SER A 72 1.53 -8.54 10.94
CA SER A 72 1.93 -9.94 10.76
C SER A 72 1.06 -10.56 9.68
N GLN A 73 1.70 -11.23 8.71
CA GLN A 73 1.01 -11.95 7.65
C GLN A 73 0.76 -13.41 8.05
N ILE A 74 -0.33 -14.00 7.55
CA ILE A 74 -0.60 -15.44 7.73
C ILE A 74 0.50 -16.26 7.05
N ARG A 75 0.93 -15.81 5.87
CA ARG A 75 2.08 -16.33 5.13
C ARG A 75 2.90 -15.17 4.60
N SER A 76 4.19 -15.18 4.90
CA SER A 76 5.11 -14.21 4.32
C SER A 76 5.07 -14.31 2.80
N THR A 77 4.89 -13.17 2.12
CA THR A 77 4.69 -13.10 0.68
C THR A 77 5.71 -12.14 0.09
N GLU A 78 6.38 -12.57 -0.98
CA GLU A 78 7.27 -11.70 -1.72
C GLU A 78 6.44 -10.62 -2.46
N LEU A 79 6.70 -9.36 -2.12
CA LEU A 79 6.02 -8.23 -2.74
C LEU A 79 6.66 -7.92 -4.09
N PHE A 80 5.82 -7.74 -5.11
CA PHE A 80 6.27 -7.34 -6.43
C PHE A 80 6.69 -5.87 -6.43
N GLU A 81 7.92 -5.58 -6.88
CA GLU A 81 8.42 -4.20 -7.00
C GLU A 81 7.96 -3.57 -8.32
N MET A 82 7.24 -2.44 -8.24
CA MET A 82 6.62 -1.82 -9.42
C MET A 82 7.64 -1.31 -10.46
N LYS A 83 8.87 -1.01 -10.06
CA LYS A 83 9.96 -0.69 -11.00
C LYS A 83 10.29 -1.84 -11.95
N ASN A 84 10.08 -3.09 -11.52
CA ASN A 84 10.33 -4.29 -12.31
C ASN A 84 9.18 -4.58 -13.30
N LEU A 85 8.11 -3.78 -13.29
CA LEU A 85 7.05 -3.87 -14.27
C LEU A 85 7.58 -3.41 -15.63
N ASN A 86 7.99 -4.39 -16.44
CA ASN A 86 8.34 -4.19 -17.83
C ASN A 86 7.06 -4.20 -18.68
N LEU A 87 6.75 -3.05 -19.26
CA LEU A 87 5.56 -2.84 -20.08
C LEU A 87 5.88 -2.90 -21.58
N ASP A 88 7.16 -2.95 -21.95
CA ASP A 88 7.61 -3.05 -23.33
C ASP A 88 7.16 -4.39 -23.95
N SER A 89 7.05 -5.44 -23.13
CA SER A 89 6.57 -6.76 -23.54
C SER A 89 5.08 -6.80 -23.89
N LEU A 90 4.27 -5.91 -23.33
CA LEU A 90 2.86 -5.82 -23.69
C LEU A 90 2.72 -5.35 -25.15
N SER A 91 3.56 -4.43 -25.59
CA SER A 91 3.52 -3.90 -26.97
C SER A 91 3.96 -4.87 -28.07
N ALA A 92 4.61 -5.98 -27.71
CA ALA A 92 5.16 -6.93 -28.67
C ALA A 92 4.09 -7.92 -29.17
N GLY A 93 3.63 -7.75 -30.43
CA GLY A 93 2.88 -8.77 -31.17
C GLY A 93 1.39 -8.54 -31.37
N GLN A 94 0.81 -7.47 -30.82
CA GLN A 94 -0.58 -7.07 -31.14
C GLN A 94 -0.61 -6.12 -32.36
N ARG A 95 -1.22 -6.56 -33.47
CA ARG A 95 -1.52 -5.70 -34.64
C ARG A 95 -2.36 -4.49 -34.17
N GLY A 96 -1.82 -3.28 -34.28
CA GLY A 96 -2.47 -2.03 -33.87
C GLY A 96 -2.02 -1.46 -32.51
N TRP A 97 -1.14 -2.16 -31.79
CA TRP A 97 -0.38 -1.63 -30.65
C TRP A 97 1.00 -1.13 -31.13
N ASP A 98 1.00 -0.23 -32.10
CA ASP A 98 2.23 0.52 -32.39
C ASP A 98 2.57 1.37 -31.16
N LYS A 99 3.56 0.93 -30.37
CA LYS A 99 4.27 1.73 -29.36
C LYS A 99 3.38 2.64 -28.51
N LYS A 100 2.23 2.16 -28.03
CA LYS A 100 1.41 2.94 -27.09
C LYS A 100 2.18 3.03 -25.78
N LYS A 101 2.91 4.13 -25.61
CA LYS A 101 3.66 4.48 -24.42
C LYS A 101 2.68 4.41 -23.24
N ILE A 102 2.93 3.53 -22.28
CA ILE A 102 2.18 3.59 -21.02
C ILE A 102 2.67 4.85 -20.32
N GLU A 103 1.78 5.83 -20.21
CA GLU A 103 2.14 7.14 -19.70
C GLU A 103 2.16 7.16 -18.18
N LEU A 104 1.22 6.46 -17.54
CA LEU A 104 1.05 6.51 -16.10
C LEU A 104 0.39 5.24 -15.56
N ILE A 105 0.87 4.81 -14.39
CA ILE A 105 0.28 3.74 -13.58
C ILE A 105 -0.41 4.40 -12.39
N ILE A 106 -1.63 3.98 -12.09
CA ILE A 106 -2.42 4.47 -10.96
C ILE A 106 -2.84 3.28 -10.11
N ILE A 107 -2.53 3.30 -8.81
CA ILE A 107 -2.97 2.28 -7.84
C ILE A 107 -3.91 2.94 -6.83
N ASP A 108 -5.16 2.47 -6.74
CA ASP A 108 -6.20 3.02 -5.83
C ASP A 108 -6.35 4.55 -5.93
N GLY A 109 -6.23 5.09 -7.15
CA GLY A 109 -6.29 6.54 -7.40
C GLY A 109 -4.99 7.30 -7.14
N ILE A 110 -3.92 6.63 -6.71
CA ILE A 110 -2.60 7.22 -6.49
C ILE A 110 -1.77 7.09 -7.77
N PRO A 111 -1.44 8.19 -8.46
CA PRO A 111 -0.57 8.17 -9.63
C PRO A 111 0.86 7.86 -9.21
N LEU A 112 1.46 6.83 -9.81
CA LEU A 112 2.86 6.47 -9.57
C LEU A 112 3.76 7.30 -10.48
N THR A 113 4.31 8.38 -9.94
CA THR A 113 5.48 9.06 -10.53
C THR A 113 6.68 8.12 -10.54
N ASP A 114 7.72 8.44 -11.31
CA ASP A 114 8.94 7.61 -11.37
C ASP A 114 9.52 7.33 -9.97
N SER A 115 9.59 8.37 -9.12
CA SER A 115 10.06 8.25 -7.74
C SER A 115 9.20 7.35 -6.85
N LEU A 116 7.88 7.33 -7.06
CA LEU A 116 6.95 6.45 -6.34
C LEU A 116 7.02 5.04 -6.90
N LYS A 117 7.14 4.87 -8.22
CA LYS A 117 7.27 3.57 -8.88
C LYS A 117 8.47 2.78 -8.33
N GLU A 118 9.59 3.45 -8.11
CA GLU A 118 10.81 2.84 -7.52
C GLU A 118 10.60 2.27 -6.11
N LYS A 119 9.72 2.89 -5.32
CA LYS A 119 9.46 2.51 -3.92
C LYS A 119 8.22 1.67 -3.73
N THR A 120 7.38 1.58 -4.76
CA THR A 120 6.08 0.94 -4.66
C THR A 120 6.23 -0.57 -4.75
N LYS A 121 5.68 -1.27 -3.76
CA LYS A 121 5.60 -2.72 -3.73
C LYS A 121 4.15 -3.15 -3.55
N ILE A 122 3.75 -4.20 -4.25
CA ILE A 122 2.39 -4.73 -4.19
C ILE A 122 2.41 -6.24 -4.03
N ASP A 123 1.61 -6.75 -3.11
CA ASP A 123 1.25 -8.16 -3.08
C ASP A 123 0.35 -8.43 -4.30
N PRO A 124 0.73 -9.31 -5.25
CA PRO A 124 -0.09 -9.60 -6.42
C PRO A 124 -1.51 -10.08 -6.05
N ASN A 125 -1.65 -10.76 -4.91
CA ASN A 125 -2.96 -11.20 -4.42
C ASN A 125 -3.81 -10.05 -3.88
N ALA A 126 -3.23 -8.88 -3.59
CA ALA A 126 -3.98 -7.69 -3.23
C ALA A 126 -4.74 -7.09 -4.41
N ILE A 127 -4.34 -7.39 -5.65
CA ILE A 127 -4.97 -6.84 -6.85
C ILE A 127 -6.40 -7.40 -6.98
N LYS A 128 -7.36 -6.49 -7.02
CA LYS A 128 -8.77 -6.78 -7.31
C LYS A 128 -9.06 -6.65 -8.80
N SER A 129 -8.51 -5.63 -9.44
CA SER A 129 -8.67 -5.40 -10.88
C SER A 129 -7.45 -4.72 -11.47
N PHE A 130 -7.14 -5.09 -12.71
CA PHE A 130 -6.11 -4.49 -13.55
C PHE A 130 -6.77 -4.09 -14.86
N THR A 131 -6.76 -2.80 -15.20
CA THR A 131 -7.40 -2.27 -16.40
C THR A 131 -6.44 -1.38 -17.17
N ILE A 132 -6.39 -1.55 -18.48
CA ILE A 132 -5.68 -0.64 -19.39
C ILE A 132 -6.71 0.30 -20.00
N LEU A 133 -6.56 1.58 -19.71
CA LEU A 133 -7.36 2.64 -20.32
C LEU A 133 -6.55 3.22 -21.48
N SER A 134 -6.90 2.77 -22.69
CA SER A 134 -6.22 3.21 -23.91
C SER A 134 -6.48 4.69 -24.19
N GLN A 135 -5.50 5.37 -24.78
CA GLN A 135 -5.61 6.77 -25.22
C GLN A 135 -6.89 7.05 -26.03
N GLU A 136 -7.25 6.14 -26.93
CA GLU A 136 -8.44 6.27 -27.78
C GLU A 136 -9.75 6.30 -26.97
N LYS A 137 -9.86 5.46 -25.93
CA LYS A 137 -10.99 5.50 -25.00
C LYS A 137 -11.01 6.79 -24.19
N MET A 138 -9.84 7.33 -23.82
CA MET A 138 -9.74 8.58 -23.07
C MET A 138 -10.08 9.82 -23.90
N LYS A 139 -9.77 9.83 -25.20
CA LYS A 139 -10.17 10.92 -26.11
C LYS A 139 -11.69 11.13 -26.15
N ASN A 140 -12.45 10.07 -25.90
CA ASN A 140 -13.92 10.11 -25.85
C ASN A 140 -14.45 10.42 -24.44
N MET A 141 -13.58 10.62 -23.44
CA MET A 141 -13.95 10.99 -22.07
C MET A 141 -13.69 12.47 -21.82
N THR A 142 -14.55 13.13 -21.05
CA THR A 142 -14.36 14.52 -20.63
C THR A 142 -13.33 14.59 -19.50
N LEU A 143 -12.05 14.48 -19.83
CA LEU A 143 -10.94 14.63 -18.88
C LEU A 143 -10.37 16.05 -18.96
N CYS A 144 -10.05 16.65 -17.81
CA CYS A 144 -9.48 18.01 -17.75
C CYS A 144 -8.07 18.11 -18.36
N ARG A 145 -7.40 16.98 -18.60
CA ARG A 145 -6.06 16.90 -19.18
C ARG A 145 -6.03 15.80 -20.24
N GLY A 146 -5.44 16.11 -21.40
CA GLY A 146 -5.13 15.11 -22.42
C GLY A 146 -3.96 14.24 -21.99
N TYR A 147 -4.05 12.95 -22.29
CA TYR A 147 -2.98 11.97 -22.10
C TYR A 147 -2.45 11.55 -23.48
N ASP A 148 -1.13 11.49 -23.59
CA ASP A 148 -0.39 11.12 -24.80
C ASP A 148 -0.11 9.60 -24.88
N GLY A 149 -0.47 8.85 -23.84
CA GLY A 149 -0.31 7.40 -23.78
C GLY A 149 -1.47 6.67 -23.09
N ASP A 150 -1.27 5.36 -22.87
CA ASP A 150 -2.24 4.51 -22.18
C ASP A 150 -2.03 4.60 -20.66
N LEU A 151 -3.11 4.42 -19.89
CA LEU A 151 -3.06 4.38 -18.42
C LEU A 151 -3.26 2.96 -17.92
N ILE A 152 -2.47 2.55 -16.92
CA ILE A 152 -2.74 1.34 -16.15
C ILE A 152 -3.47 1.74 -14.87
N LEU A 153 -4.62 1.14 -14.63
CA LEU A 153 -5.42 1.30 -13.42
C LEU A 153 -5.39 -0.02 -12.65
N ILE A 154 -4.86 0.03 -11.44
CA ILE A 154 -4.84 -1.09 -10.48
C ILE A 154 -5.74 -0.69 -9.31
N THR A 155 -6.64 -1.58 -8.93
CA THR A 155 -7.45 -1.44 -7.71
C THR A 155 -7.15 -2.62 -6.80
N THR A 156 -6.94 -2.35 -5.52
CA THR A 156 -6.70 -3.38 -4.51
C THR A 156 -7.99 -3.83 -3.80
N LYS A 157 -7.93 -4.96 -3.09
CA LYS A 157 -9.07 -5.62 -2.45
C LYS A 157 -9.59 -4.93 -1.19
#